data_AF-A0A2M7D2C4-F1
#
_entry.id   AF-A0A2M7D2C4-F1
#
_cell.length_a   1.000
_cell.length_b   1.000
_cell.length_c   1.000
_cell.angle_alpha   90.00
_cell.angle_beta   90.00
_cell.angle_gamma   90.00
#
_symmetry.space_group_name_H-M   'P 1'
#
loop_
_entity.id
_entity.type
_entity.pdbx_description
1 polymer ?
#
loop_
_entity_poly.entity_id
_entity_poly.type
_entity_poly.pdbx_seq_one_letter_code
_entity_poly.pdbx_strand_id
1 'polypeptide(L)'
;MYAIKYHPLLEDDLKQLNNSIRIEVFKKLKKIQQSPELGLPLGNKNSMNLTGLRKVYVAKKQVRIVYEVIDDILVVHVIAIGKREDMEVYKQAEQRKR
;
A
#
# COMPACT_ATOMS: atom_id res chain seq x y z
N MET A 1 17.01 -7.10 -3.90
CA MET A 1 15.60 -7.06 -4.38
C MET A 1 14.76 -7.58 -3.24
N TYR A 2 13.80 -6.80 -2.77
CA TYR A 2 13.01 -7.14 -1.58
C TYR A 2 12.03 -8.28 -1.92
N ALA A 3 11.76 -9.20 -1.00
CA ALA A 3 10.69 -10.16 -1.19
C ALA A 3 9.34 -9.45 -1.01
N ILE A 4 8.30 -9.81 -1.77
CA ILE A 4 6.96 -9.22 -1.55
C ILE A 4 6.08 -10.23 -0.83
N LYS A 5 5.51 -9.81 0.31
CA LYS A 5 4.46 -10.52 1.01
C LYS A 5 3.17 -9.72 0.93
N TYR A 6 2.12 -10.34 0.42
CA TYR A 6 0.80 -9.74 0.33
C TYR A 6 -0.03 -10.11 1.55
N HIS A 7 -0.75 -9.15 2.11
CA HIS A 7 -1.79 -9.42 3.09
C HIS A 7 -2.90 -10.28 2.45
N PRO A 8 -3.53 -11.25 3.17
CA PRO A 8 -4.57 -12.12 2.59
C PRO A 8 -5.73 -11.36 1.93
N LEU A 9 -6.15 -10.24 2.53
CA LEU A 9 -7.24 -9.39 2.01
C LEU A 9 -6.87 -8.56 0.77
N LEU A 10 -5.59 -8.58 0.35
CA LEU A 10 -5.14 -7.80 -0.78
C LEU A 10 -5.71 -8.30 -2.11
N GLU A 11 -6.07 -9.58 -2.18
CA GLU A 11 -6.72 -10.14 -3.37
C GLU A 11 -8.10 -9.51 -3.59
N ASP A 12 -8.84 -9.27 -2.51
CA ASP A 12 -10.16 -8.62 -2.59
C ASP A 12 -10.05 -7.12 -2.87
N ASP A 13 -9.02 -6.47 -2.34
CA ASP A 13 -8.65 -5.10 -2.72
C ASP A 13 -8.36 -5.00 -4.24
N LEU A 14 -7.60 -5.96 -4.78
CA LEU A 14 -7.28 -6.03 -6.22
C LEU A 14 -8.53 -6.35 -7.07
N LYS A 15 -9.44 -7.21 -6.59
CA LYS A 15 -10.68 -7.56 -7.31
C LYS A 15 -11.55 -6.34 -7.60
N GLN A 16 -11.53 -5.34 -6.74
CA GLN A 16 -12.27 -4.09 -6.93
C GLN A 16 -11.65 -3.17 -8.01
N LEU A 17 -10.40 -3.42 -8.41
CA LEU A 17 -9.73 -2.65 -9.46
C LEU A 17 -10.08 -3.14 -10.86
N ASN A 18 -10.19 -2.20 -11.80
CA ASN A 18 -10.22 -2.54 -13.22
C ASN A 18 -8.84 -3.02 -13.71
N ASN A 19 -8.82 -3.72 -14.85
CA ASN A 19 -7.60 -4.37 -15.34
C ASN A 19 -6.45 -3.38 -15.60
N SER A 20 -6.76 -2.19 -16.11
CA SER A 20 -5.75 -1.14 -16.39
C SER A 20 -5.05 -0.68 -15.10
N ILE A 21 -5.83 -0.40 -14.05
CA ILE A 21 -5.27 0.04 -12.77
C ILE A 21 -4.50 -1.11 -12.10
N ARG A 22 -4.97 -2.37 -12.18
CA ARG A 22 -4.21 -3.53 -11.68
C ARG A 22 -2.81 -3.59 -12.32
N ILE A 23 -2.72 -3.44 -13.64
CA ILE A 23 -1.43 -3.43 -14.36
C ILE A 23 -0.51 -2.31 -13.84
N GLU A 24 -1.05 -1.10 -13.63
CA GLU A 24 -0.27 0.00 -13.05
C GLU A 24 0.20 -0.28 -11.62
N VAL A 25 -0.66 -0.90 -10.80
CA VAL A 25 -0.35 -1.30 -9.42
C VAL A 25 0.79 -2.30 -9.41
N PHE A 26 0.74 -3.37 -10.21
CA PHE A 26 1.82 -4.35 -10.30
C PHE A 26 3.12 -3.74 -10.82
N LYS A 27 3.05 -2.84 -11.81
CA LYS A 27 4.23 -2.08 -12.29
C LYS A 27 4.83 -1.24 -11.17
N LYS A 28 4.01 -0.60 -10.34
CA LYS A 28 4.50 0.19 -9.21
C LYS A 28 5.07 -0.70 -8.12
N LEU A 29 4.45 -1.82 -7.78
CA LEU A 29 4.96 -2.80 -6.82
C LEU A 29 6.35 -3.30 -7.20
N LYS A 30 6.59 -3.63 -8.49
CA LYS A 30 7.93 -4.01 -8.97
C LYS A 30 8.97 -2.90 -8.76
N LYS A 31 8.61 -1.64 -8.93
CA LYS A 31 9.51 -0.51 -8.65
C LYS A 31 9.80 -0.38 -7.16
N ILE A 32 8.78 -0.51 -6.33
CA ILE A 32 8.92 -0.48 -4.87
C ILE A 32 9.78 -1.66 -4.39
N GLN A 33 9.67 -2.83 -5.02
CA GLN A 33 10.48 -4.01 -4.72
C GLN A 33 11.98 -3.80 -4.95
N GLN A 34 12.35 -2.87 -5.84
CA GLN A 34 13.74 -2.51 -6.09
C GLN A 34 14.19 -1.34 -5.20
N SER A 35 13.28 -0.43 -4.89
CA SER A 35 13.52 0.80 -4.13
C SER A 35 12.31 1.10 -3.24
N PRO A 36 12.21 0.48 -2.04
CA PRO A 36 11.14 0.77 -1.08
C PRO A 36 11.18 2.23 -0.63
N GLU A 37 12.35 2.84 -0.70
CA GLU A 37 12.64 4.22 -1.11
C GLU A 37 11.49 5.14 -1.47
N LEU A 38 10.82 4.70 -2.54
CA LEU A 38 9.87 5.47 -3.33
C LEU A 38 8.58 5.79 -2.57
N GLY A 39 8.31 5.09 -1.47
CA GLY A 39 7.17 5.40 -0.62
C GLY A 39 7.45 6.52 0.35
N LEU A 40 6.48 7.42 0.47
CA LEU A 40 6.51 8.45 1.49
C LEU A 40 6.19 7.81 2.84
N PRO A 41 7.02 8.04 3.89
CA PRO A 41 6.73 7.54 5.22
C PRO A 41 5.39 8.09 5.72
N LEU A 42 4.63 7.22 6.35
CA LEU A 42 3.48 7.59 7.15
C LEU A 42 3.94 7.82 8.59
N GLY A 43 3.32 8.81 9.24
CA GLY A 43 3.49 9.07 10.67
C GLY A 43 2.14 8.96 11.38
N ASN A 44 2.11 9.40 12.63
CA ASN A 44 0.85 9.47 13.39
C ASN A 44 -0.15 10.39 12.70
N LYS A 45 -1.36 9.89 12.47
CA LYS A 45 -2.44 10.68 11.86
C LYS A 45 -3.76 10.33 12.52
N ASN A 46 -4.47 11.34 13.05
CA ASN A 46 -5.80 11.16 13.65
C ASN A 46 -5.86 9.98 14.64
N SER A 47 -4.92 9.95 15.59
CA SER A 47 -4.77 8.89 16.60
C SER A 47 -4.42 7.49 16.08
N MET A 48 -4.16 7.32 14.78
CA MET A 48 -3.63 6.07 14.22
C MET A 48 -2.12 6.09 14.16
N ASN A 49 -1.48 5.02 14.63
CA ASN A 49 -0.02 4.87 14.60
C ASN A 49 0.42 4.15 13.33
N LEU A 50 0.60 4.94 12.27
CA LEU A 50 1.07 4.46 10.96
C LEU A 50 2.59 4.49 10.84
N THR A 51 3.32 4.73 11.94
CA THR A 51 4.78 4.77 11.94
C THR A 51 5.34 3.43 11.44
N GLY A 52 6.33 3.51 10.55
CA GLY A 52 6.92 2.35 9.86
C GLY A 52 6.21 1.98 8.55
N LEU A 53 4.98 2.45 8.33
CA LEU A 53 4.31 2.27 7.05
C LEU A 53 4.78 3.34 6.05
N ARG A 54 4.70 2.99 4.77
CA ARG A 54 4.97 3.84 3.63
C ARG A 54 3.80 3.81 2.68
N LYS A 55 3.57 4.93 1.98
CA LYS A 55 2.53 5.02 0.95
C LYS A 55 3.07 5.45 -0.40
N VAL A 56 2.45 4.93 -1.44
CA VAL A 56 2.71 5.30 -2.84
C VAL A 56 1.40 5.49 -3.58
N TYR A 57 1.31 6.58 -4.35
CA TYR A 57 0.19 6.83 -5.26
C TYR A 57 0.40 6.14 -6.62
N VAL A 58 -0.68 5.60 -7.17
CA VAL A 58 -0.76 4.94 -8.49
C VAL A 58 -1.96 5.48 -9.28
N ALA A 59 -1.95 5.33 -10.60
CA ALA A 59 -3.08 5.67 -11.47
C ALA A 59 -3.59 7.10 -11.26
N LYS A 60 -2.71 8.11 -11.36
CA LYS A 60 -3.04 9.53 -11.13
C LYS A 60 -3.71 9.79 -9.77
N LYS A 61 -3.19 9.16 -8.71
CA LYS A 61 -3.68 9.23 -7.31
C LYS A 61 -5.05 8.57 -7.10
N GLN A 62 -5.53 7.75 -8.04
CA GLN A 62 -6.73 6.94 -7.86
C GLN A 62 -6.51 5.78 -6.90
N VAL A 63 -5.27 5.29 -6.79
CA VAL A 63 -4.93 4.17 -5.91
C VAL A 63 -3.77 4.52 -4.98
N ARG A 64 -3.81 3.97 -3.77
CA ARG A 64 -2.72 4.04 -2.79
C ARG A 64 -2.31 2.63 -2.39
N ILE A 65 -1.02 2.37 -2.49
CA ILE A 65 -0.40 1.17 -1.94
C ILE A 65 0.18 1.57 -0.59
N VAL A 66 -0.23 0.88 0.48
CA VAL A 66 0.36 1.02 1.82
C VAL A 66 1.12 -0.26 2.15
N TYR A 67 2.38 -0.11 2.53
CA TYR A 67 3.28 -1.23 2.81
C TYR A 67 4.27 -0.86 3.90
N GLU A 68 4.96 -1.85 4.44
CA GLU A 68 6.14 -1.67 5.27
C GLU A 68 7.28 -2.56 4.79
N VAL A 69 8.47 -2.33 5.36
CA VAL A 69 9.67 -3.12 5.08
C VAL A 69 10.14 -3.72 6.40
N ILE A 70 10.17 -5.04 6.48
CA ILE A 70 10.62 -5.81 7.65
C ILE A 70 11.66 -6.81 7.16
N ASP A 71 12.90 -6.75 7.66
CA ASP A 71 13.98 -7.70 7.33
C ASP A 71 14.11 -7.98 5.82
N ASP A 72 14.20 -6.91 5.01
CA ASP A 72 14.26 -6.98 3.54
C ASP A 72 13.01 -7.59 2.84
N ILE A 73 11.90 -7.73 3.56
CA ILE A 73 10.59 -8.15 3.06
C ILE A 73 9.67 -6.93 2.98
N LEU A 74 9.16 -6.69 1.78
CA LEU A 74 8.09 -5.73 1.51
C LEU A 74 6.73 -6.34 1.86
N VAL A 75 6.15 -5.92 2.97
CA VAL A 75 4.83 -6.37 3.41
C VAL A 75 3.78 -5.37 2.93
N VAL A 76 2.97 -5.77 1.95
CA VAL A 76 1.89 -4.94 1.41
C VAL A 76 0.62 -5.19 2.19
N HIS A 77 0.14 -4.18 2.91
CA HIS A 77 -1.03 -4.27 3.79
C HIS A 77 -2.34 -3.99 3.06
N VAL A 78 -2.35 -2.94 2.22
CA VAL A 78 -3.58 -2.41 1.63
C VAL A 78 -3.32 -1.86 0.22
N ILE A 79 -4.23 -2.13 -0.71
CA ILE A 79 -4.35 -1.41 -1.97
C ILE A 79 -5.71 -0.72 -2.01
N ALA A 80 -5.74 0.57 -1.70
CA ALA A 80 -7.00 1.31 -1.65
C ALA A 80 -7.30 2.06 -2.94
N ILE A 81 -8.59 2.09 -3.31
CA ILE A 81 -9.13 2.73 -4.51
C ILE A 81 -9.98 3.92 -4.08
N GLY A 82 -9.77 5.09 -4.66
CA GLY A 82 -10.73 6.19 -4.58
C GLY A 82 -10.17 7.57 -4.29
N LYS A 83 -10.85 8.58 -4.83
CA LYS A 83 -10.72 9.99 -4.46
C LYS A 83 -11.47 10.19 -3.13
N ARG A 84 -10.76 10.65 -2.09
CA ARG A 84 -11.29 11.29 -0.85
C ARG A 84 -11.73 10.45 0.36
N GLU A 85 -11.68 9.12 0.37
CA GLU A 85 -11.72 8.37 1.65
C GLU A 85 -10.32 8.18 2.21
N ASP A 86 -9.63 9.30 2.44
CA ASP A 86 -8.23 9.34 2.85
C ASP A 86 -7.97 8.52 4.13
N MET A 87 -8.98 8.40 5.00
CA MET A 87 -8.86 7.86 6.35
C MET A 87 -9.08 6.34 6.45
N GLU A 88 -10.01 5.78 5.69
CA GLU A 88 -10.37 4.36 5.82
C GLU A 88 -9.19 3.46 5.46
N VAL A 89 -8.41 3.86 4.46
CA VAL A 89 -7.17 3.17 4.05
C VAL A 89 -6.16 3.07 5.19
N TYR A 90 -6.03 4.15 5.96
CA TYR A 90 -5.08 4.18 7.08
C TYR A 90 -5.60 3.36 8.25
N LYS A 91 -6.91 3.38 8.50
CA LYS A 91 -7.55 2.55 9.53
C LYS A 91 -7.39 1.07 9.20
N GLN A 92 -7.64 0.68 7.96
CA GLN A 92 -7.41 -0.68 7.48
C GLN A 92 -5.94 -1.07 7.57
N ALA A 93 -5.02 -0.17 7.21
CA ALA A 93 -3.59 -0.45 7.30
C ALA A 93 -3.12 -0.62 8.74
N GLU A 94 -3.61 0.19 9.69
CA GLU A 94 -3.33 0.01 11.12
C GLU A 94 -3.90 -1.31 11.64
N GLN A 95 -5.16 -1.64 11.29
CA GLN A 95 -5.80 -2.89 11.71
C GLN A 95 -5.08 -4.14 11.17
N ARG A 96 -4.59 -4.09 9.93
CA ARG A 96 -3.88 -5.18 9.25
C ARG A 96 -2.40 -5.30 9.64
N LYS A 97 -1.84 -4.28 10.32
CA LYS A 97 -0.47 -4.31 10.87
C LYS A 97 -0.35 -5.25 12.08
N ARG A 98 -1.46 -5.54 12.77
CA ARG A 98 -1.52 -6.44 13.93
C ARG A 98 -1.56 -7.90 13.52
#